data_AF-A0RYP9-F1
#
_entry.id   AF-A0RYP9-F1
#
_cell.length_a   1.000
_cell.length_b   1.000
_cell.length_c   1.000
_cell.angle_alpha   90.00
_cell.angle_beta   90.00
_cell.angle_gamma   90.00
#
_symmetry.space_group_name_H-M   'P 1'
#
loop_
_entity.id
_entity.type
_entity.pdbx_description
1 polymer ?
#
loop_
_entity_poly.entity_id
_entity_poly.type
_entity_poly.pdbx_seq_one_letter_code
_entity_poly.pdbx_strand_id
1 'polypeptide(L)'
;MRREYTVKAEMCAYCGEMTDLPFECSYCKDPFCAEHRLPEEHRCVKLTQIRSKEFGKRGVIRDGGRDRPNILRRIWARLRR
;
A
#
# COMPACT_ATOMS: atom_id res chain seq x y z
N MET A 1 -9.48 -17.62 35.62
CA MET A 1 -10.45 -17.22 34.58
C MET A 1 -9.86 -17.54 33.22
N ARG A 2 -10.22 -18.69 32.61
CA ARG A 2 -9.72 -19.10 31.29
C ARG A 2 -10.61 -18.39 30.25
N ARG A 3 -10.05 -17.47 29.47
CA ARG A 3 -10.78 -16.90 28.33
C ARG A 3 -10.86 -17.98 27.26
N GLU A 4 -12.06 -18.50 27.01
CA GLU A 4 -12.34 -19.35 25.85
C GLU A 4 -12.18 -18.49 24.60
N TYR A 5 -11.06 -18.68 23.90
CA TYR A 5 -10.81 -18.02 22.62
C TYR A 5 -11.52 -18.83 21.55
N THR A 6 -12.74 -18.42 21.19
CA THR A 6 -13.44 -19.01 20.03
C THR A 6 -12.72 -18.54 18.77
N VAL A 7 -11.92 -19.42 18.17
CA VAL A 7 -11.22 -19.14 16.91
C VAL A 7 -12.28 -19.11 15.82
N LYS A 8 -12.62 -17.91 15.34
CA LYS A 8 -13.62 -17.73 14.29
C LYS A 8 -12.94 -17.97 12.94
N ALA A 9 -13.12 -19.16 12.40
CA ALA A 9 -12.66 -19.48 11.05
C ALA A 9 -13.51 -18.74 10.01
N GLU A 10 -12.86 -18.06 9.06
CA GLU A 10 -13.53 -17.33 7.98
C GLU A 10 -12.94 -17.74 6.62
N MET A 11 -13.71 -17.54 5.55
CA MET A 11 -13.30 -17.88 4.18
C MET A 11 -12.49 -16.74 3.57
N CYS A 12 -11.37 -17.06 2.93
CA CYS A 12 -10.61 -16.09 2.16
C CYS A 12 -11.41 -15.64 0.94
N ALA A 13 -11.64 -14.32 0.80
CA ALA A 13 -12.37 -13.75 -0.31
C ALA A 13 -11.69 -13.91 -1.69
N TYR A 14 -10.43 -14.34 -1.73
CA TYR A 14 -9.66 -14.55 -2.96
C TYR A 14 -9.56 -16.03 -3.37
N CYS A 15 -9.07 -16.90 -2.49
CA CYS A 15 -8.90 -18.33 -2.80
C CYS A 15 -10.05 -19.23 -2.31
N GLY A 16 -10.93 -18.73 -1.45
CA GLY A 16 -12.05 -19.51 -0.88
C GLY A 16 -11.65 -20.47 0.24
N GLU A 17 -10.38 -20.52 0.66
CA GLU A 17 -9.94 -21.39 1.74
C GLU A 17 -10.39 -20.88 3.11
N MET A 18 -10.78 -21.81 3.98
CA MET A 18 -11.09 -21.53 5.39
C MET A 18 -9.80 -21.30 6.16
N THR A 19 -9.72 -20.19 6.90
CA THR A 19 -8.58 -19.87 7.75
C THR A 19 -9.02 -19.58 9.17
N ASP A 20 -8.29 -20.14 10.13
CA ASP A 20 -8.49 -19.91 11.57
C ASP A 20 -8.03 -18.51 12.00
N LEU A 21 -7.21 -17.85 11.18
CA LEU A 21 -6.69 -16.49 11.41
C LEU A 21 -6.97 -15.61 10.17
N PRO A 22 -8.18 -15.05 10.07
CA PRO A 22 -8.49 -14.13 8.98
C PRO A 22 -7.74 -12.80 9.13
N PHE A 23 -7.10 -12.36 8.04
CA PHE A 23 -6.48 -11.04 7.93
C PHE A 23 -7.42 -10.08 7.19
N GLU A 24 -7.77 -8.97 7.82
CA GLU A 24 -8.56 -7.91 7.19
C GLU A 24 -7.64 -6.97 6.38
N CYS A 25 -7.96 -6.77 5.10
CA CYS A 25 -7.24 -5.79 4.29
C CYS A 25 -7.66 -4.35 4.65
N SER A 26 -6.71 -3.48 4.98
CA SER A 26 -6.96 -2.06 5.33
C SER A 26 -7.69 -1.26 4.25
N TYR A 27 -7.64 -1.72 3.00
CA TYR A 27 -8.25 -1.05 1.86
C TYR A 27 -9.64 -1.59 1.55
N CYS A 28 -9.77 -2.87 1.18
CA CYS A 28 -11.05 -3.46 0.76
C CYS A 28 -11.92 -3.94 1.92
N LYS A 29 -11.35 -4.18 3.12
CA LYS A 29 -12.06 -4.64 4.33
C LYS A 29 -12.60 -6.06 4.25
N ASP A 30 -12.11 -6.86 3.31
CA ASP A 30 -12.43 -8.27 3.19
C ASP A 30 -11.43 -9.15 3.97
N PRO A 31 -11.84 -10.35 4.43
CA PRO A 31 -10.98 -11.31 5.10
C PRO A 31 -10.16 -12.15 4.10
N PHE A 32 -8.88 -12.36 4.42
CA PHE A 32 -7.95 -13.16 3.62
C PHE A 32 -7.15 -14.15 4.48
N CYS A 33 -6.62 -15.21 3.85
CA CYS A 33 -5.67 -16.11 4.49
C CYS A 33 -4.25 -15.52 4.52
N ALA A 34 -3.32 -16.19 5.20
CA ALA A 34 -1.94 -15.74 5.35
C ALA A 34 -1.23 -15.48 4.01
N GLU A 35 -1.54 -16.27 2.98
CA GLU A 35 -0.96 -16.19 1.63
C GLU A 35 -1.56 -15.06 0.76
N HIS A 36 -2.71 -14.50 1.15
CA HIS A 36 -3.40 -13.46 0.39
C HIS A 36 -3.60 -12.18 1.21
N ARG A 37 -2.88 -12.02 2.31
CA ARG A 37 -3.02 -10.87 3.21
C ARG A 37 -2.53 -9.57 2.57
N LEU A 38 -1.57 -9.64 1.64
CA LEU A 38 -1.04 -8.44 0.99
C LEU A 38 -1.97 -7.98 -0.13
N PRO A 39 -2.16 -6.65 -0.29
CA PRO A 39 -2.97 -6.08 -1.36
C PRO A 39 -2.59 -6.52 -2.78
N GLU A 40 -1.32 -6.89 -2.99
CA GLU A 40 -0.80 -7.35 -4.28
C GLU A 40 -1.17 -8.79 -4.59
N GLU A 41 -1.30 -9.63 -3.56
CA GLU A 41 -1.61 -11.06 -3.68
C GLU A 41 -3.09 -11.28 -4.03
N HIS A 42 -4.01 -10.51 -3.42
CA HIS A 42 -5.44 -10.61 -3.71
C HIS A 42 -5.94 -9.59 -4.77
N ARG A 43 -5.04 -8.93 -5.49
CA ARG A 43 -5.36 -7.91 -6.52
C ARG A 43 -6.37 -6.86 -6.02
N CYS A 44 -6.08 -6.23 -4.89
CA CYS A 44 -7.00 -5.29 -4.24
C CYS A 44 -7.45 -4.17 -5.19
N VAL A 45 -8.76 -4.08 -5.46
CA VAL A 45 -9.35 -3.09 -6.37
C VAL A 45 -9.00 -1.65 -5.97
N LYS A 46 -8.96 -1.38 -4.66
CA LYS A 46 -8.68 -0.03 -4.12
C LYS A 46 -7.19 0.34 -4.18
N LEU A 47 -6.28 -0.63 -4.28
CA LEU A 47 -4.84 -0.37 -4.40
C LEU A 47 -4.52 0.41 -5.68
N THR A 48 -5.13 0.01 -6.80
CA THR A 48 -4.94 0.67 -8.10
C THR A 48 -5.41 2.12 -8.06
N GLN A 49 -6.54 2.40 -7.39
CA GLN A 49 -7.08 3.75 -7.26
C GLN A 49 -6.21 4.66 -6.37
N ILE A 50 -5.58 4.11 -5.34
CA ILE A 50 -4.69 4.89 -4.46
C ILE A 50 -3.39 5.20 -5.20
N ARG A 51 -2.77 4.20 -5.85
CA ARG A 51 -1.55 4.39 -6.64
C ARG A 51 -1.70 5.47 -7.71
N SER A 52 -2.85 5.53 -8.39
CA SER A 52 -3.12 6.55 -9.40
C SER A 52 -3.36 7.94 -8.80
N LYS A 53 -4.07 8.05 -7.66
CA LYS A 53 -4.33 9.32 -6.98
C LYS A 53 -3.06 9.95 -6.37
N GLU A 54 -2.17 9.15 -5.82
CA GLU A 54 -0.95 9.65 -5.15
C GLU A 54 0.14 10.10 -6.13
N PHE A 55 0.11 9.67 -7.40
CA PHE A 55 1.17 10.00 -8.36
C PHE A 55 1.27 11.50 -8.70
N GLY A 56 0.20 12.27 -8.47
CA GLY A 56 0.12 13.71 -8.73
C GLY A 56 0.02 14.59 -7.47
N LYS A 57 0.00 14.03 -6.26
CA LYS A 57 -0.13 14.84 -5.04
C LYS A 57 1.18 15.56 -4.72
N ARG A 58 1.10 16.89 -4.57
CA ARG A 58 2.19 17.69 -4.00
C ARG A 58 2.42 17.25 -2.56
N GLY A 59 3.63 16.76 -2.24
CA GLY A 59 4.02 16.40 -0.87
C GLY A 59 4.30 14.91 -0.61
N VAL A 60 4.13 14.02 -1.61
CA VAL A 60 4.63 12.64 -1.47
C VAL A 60 6.16 12.68 -1.55
N ILE A 61 6.81 12.74 -0.39
CA ILE A 61 8.25 12.58 -0.25
C ILE A 61 8.55 11.12 -0.59
N ARG A 62 9.07 10.88 -1.80
CA ARG A 62 9.66 9.59 -2.15
C ARG A 62 11.09 9.67 -1.66
N ASP A 63 11.51 8.79 -0.74
CA ASP A 63 12.86 8.69 -0.18
C ASP A 63 13.92 8.25 -1.22
N GLY A 64 13.82 8.78 -2.44
CA GLY A 64 14.80 8.66 -3.50
C GLY A 64 15.50 10.01 -3.65
N GLY A 65 16.70 10.13 -3.07
CA GLY A 65 17.56 11.29 -3.23
C GLY A 65 17.71 11.68 -4.69
N ARG A 66 17.10 12.81 -5.05
CA ARG A 66 17.38 13.56 -6.28
C ARG A 66 17.41 15.01 -5.88
N ASP A 67 18.62 15.53 -5.71
CA ASP A 67 18.87 16.96 -5.79
C ASP A 67 18.34 17.44 -7.16
N ARG A 68 17.10 17.96 -7.19
CA ARG A 68 16.64 18.72 -8.34
C ARG A 68 17.14 20.15 -8.14
N PRO A 69 18.22 20.60 -8.81
CA PRO A 69 18.60 21.99 -8.74
C PRO A 69 17.47 22.84 -9.32
N ASN A 70 17.04 23.85 -8.56
CA ASN A 70 16.06 24.82 -9.01
C ASN A 70 16.47 25.43 -10.36
N ILE A 71 15.47 25.76 -11.20
CA ILE A 71 15.67 26.37 -12.53
C ILE A 71 16.63 27.57 -12.47
N LEU A 72 16.57 28.34 -11.37
CA LEU A 72 17.44 29.48 -11.10
C LEU A 72 18.93 29.08 -11.04
N ARG A 73 19.28 27.95 -10.42
CA ARG A 73 20.68 27.46 -10.36
C ARG A 73 21.23 27.10 -11.75
N ARG A 74 20.39 26.62 -12.67
CA ARG A 74 20.80 26.30 -14.06
C ARG A 74 21.11 27.57 -14.87
N ILE A 75 20.32 28.63 -14.67
CA ILE A 75 20.52 29.91 -15.36
C ILE A 75 21.79 30.60 -14.85
N TRP A 76 21.97 30.65 -13.53
CA TRP A 76 23.15 31.26 -12.91
C TRP A 76 24.47 30.50 -13.19
N ALA A 77 24.42 29.19 -13.43
CA ALA A 77 25.60 28.41 -13.85
C ALA A 77 26.09 28.78 -15.26
N ARG A 78 25.21 29.28 -16.13
CA ARG A 78 25.56 29.70 -17.50
C ARG A 78 26.11 31.13 -17.56
N LEU A 79 25.79 31.95 -16.55
CA LEU A 79 26.19 33.36 -16.48
C LEU A 79 27.56 33.58 -15.79
N ARG A 80 28.14 32.55 -15.16
CA ARG A 80 29.47 32.61 -14.50
C ARG A 80 30.59 31.97 -15.35
N ARG A 81 30.56 32.14 -16.67
CA ARG A 81 31.64 31.77 -17.59
C ARG A 81 32.12 33.01 -18.33
#